data_AF-W6NEV9-F1
#
_entry.id   AF-W6NEV9-F1
#
_cell.length_a   1.000
_cell.length_b   1.000
_cell.length_c   1.000
_cell.angle_alpha   90.00
_cell.angle_beta   90.00
_cell.angle_gamma   90.00
#
_symmetry.space_group_name_H-M   'P 1'
#
loop_
_entity.id
_entity.type
_entity.pdbx_description
1 polymer ?
#
loop_
_entity_poly.entity_id
_entity_poly.type
_entity_poly.pdbx_seq_one_letter_code
_entity_poly.pdbx_strand_id
1 'polypeptide(L)'
;LTWDNFNTKTWKIDKRTVRLEYARLMVVGAFFSGALEFNTTRKQDVLLIGLGGGIINNYFTTLPNHTIAVTVVDIDPVMKRIAEKWYDFHESANHQIVIEDGVRFVRDAAKKGVKYDAILLDVCYNVPRSMMCPIDEFLSDDVIEAMKAVTSENGAVIVNIITTRDRTDEADRMLFCSAKEKNSWLDNRDELYNRYIAVDAALGFQLTLRKKFIPNDLL
;
A
#
# COMPACT_ATOMS: atom_id res chain seq x y z
N LEU A 1 2.38 27.45 26.02
CA LEU A 1 1.38 26.62 25.31
C LEU A 1 1.28 25.30 26.06
N THR A 2 0.07 24.91 26.48
CA THR A 2 -0.22 23.60 27.09
C THR A 2 -0.81 22.67 26.02
N TRP A 3 -0.76 21.35 26.23
CA TRP A 3 -1.38 20.36 25.33
C TRP A 3 -2.85 20.68 25.01
N ASP A 4 -3.58 21.24 25.98
CA ASP A 4 -5.01 21.57 25.87
C ASP A 4 -5.33 22.75 24.93
N ASN A 5 -4.32 23.53 24.53
CA ASN A 5 -4.51 24.79 23.78
C ASN A 5 -3.74 24.83 22.44
N PHE A 6 -3.31 23.67 21.91
CA PHE A 6 -2.68 23.61 20.59
C PHE A 6 -3.71 23.58 19.46
N ASN A 7 -3.76 24.65 18.66
CA ASN A 7 -4.49 24.64 17.40
C ASN A 7 -3.64 23.97 16.31
N THR A 8 -3.77 22.65 16.17
CA THR A 8 -3.05 21.87 15.16
C THR A 8 -3.60 22.06 13.74
N LYS A 9 -4.72 22.76 13.55
CA LYS A 9 -5.30 23.01 12.22
C LYS A 9 -4.40 23.87 11.32
N THR A 10 -3.47 24.63 11.89
CA THR A 10 -2.52 25.46 11.15
C THR A 10 -1.18 24.76 10.90
N TRP A 11 -1.01 23.54 11.41
CA TRP A 11 0.23 22.80 11.25
C TRP A 11 0.36 22.31 9.81
N LYS A 12 1.57 22.44 9.27
CA LYS A 12 1.89 21.86 7.98
C LYS A 12 2.16 20.37 8.18
N ILE A 13 1.53 19.54 7.36
CA ILE A 13 1.75 18.10 7.35
C ILE A 13 3.12 17.83 6.69
N ASP A 14 4.02 17.15 7.40
CA ASP A 14 5.26 16.64 6.79
C ASP A 14 5.00 15.31 6.09
N LYS A 15 4.66 15.41 4.81
CA LYS A 15 4.36 14.28 3.92
C LYS A 15 5.57 13.38 3.63
N ARG A 16 6.79 13.81 3.98
CA ARG A 16 8.05 13.06 3.75
C ARG A 16 8.34 12.04 4.83
N THR A 17 7.45 11.89 5.83
CA THR A 17 7.64 10.94 6.92
C THR A 17 6.46 10.01 7.06
N VAL A 18 6.73 8.72 7.24
CA VAL A 18 5.73 7.71 7.59
C VAL A 18 6.02 7.27 9.02
N ARG A 19 5.04 7.36 9.92
CA ARG A 19 5.20 6.97 11.33
C ARG A 19 4.62 5.60 11.66
N LEU A 20 3.64 5.14 10.88
CA LEU A 20 2.97 3.86 11.06
C LEU A 20 3.84 2.74 10.46
N GLU A 21 4.12 1.70 11.24
CA GLU A 21 5.00 0.60 10.83
C GLU A 21 4.43 -0.18 9.65
N TYR A 22 3.13 -0.51 9.67
CA TYR A 22 2.48 -1.21 8.55
C TYR A 22 2.52 -0.39 7.26
N ALA A 23 2.31 0.93 7.33
CA ALA A 23 2.38 1.80 6.16
C ALA A 23 3.81 1.85 5.58
N ARG A 24 4.84 1.83 6.42
CA ARG A 24 6.23 1.69 5.97
C ARG A 24 6.46 0.36 5.26
N LEU A 25 5.93 -0.73 5.82
CA LEU A 25 6.03 -2.07 5.21
C LEU A 25 5.33 -2.12 3.85
N MET A 26 4.15 -1.51 3.70
CA MET A 26 3.47 -1.46 2.40
C MET A 26 4.25 -0.65 1.37
N VAL A 27 4.78 0.51 1.75
CA VAL A 27 5.64 1.33 0.88
C VAL A 27 6.90 0.58 0.47
N VAL A 28 7.60 -0.03 1.42
CA VAL A 28 8.79 -0.85 1.14
C VAL A 28 8.42 -2.05 0.27
N GLY A 29 7.26 -2.66 0.51
CA GLY A 29 6.64 -3.73 -0.27
C GLY A 29 6.57 -3.44 -1.76
N ALA A 30 6.11 -2.24 -2.10
CA ALA A 30 6.01 -1.81 -3.49
C ALA A 30 7.39 -1.78 -4.20
N PHE A 31 8.47 -1.39 -3.50
CA PHE A 31 9.82 -1.36 -4.09
C PHE A 31 10.55 -2.70 -4.04
N PHE A 32 10.53 -3.42 -2.92
CA PHE A 32 11.30 -4.66 -2.80
C PHE A 32 10.70 -5.80 -3.62
N SER A 33 9.38 -5.77 -3.89
CA SER A 33 8.74 -6.73 -4.80
C SER A 33 9.23 -6.58 -6.24
N GLY A 34 9.56 -5.37 -6.70
CA GLY A 34 9.93 -5.09 -8.09
C GLY A 34 8.84 -4.39 -8.89
N ALA A 35 7.68 -4.18 -8.27
CA ALA A 35 6.64 -3.34 -8.81
C ALA A 35 7.13 -1.92 -9.06
N LEU A 36 7.79 -1.32 -8.06
CA LEU A 36 8.39 0.01 -8.17
C LEU A 36 9.92 -0.07 -8.27
N GLU A 37 10.46 0.68 -9.22
CA GLU A 37 11.87 0.95 -9.41
C GLU A 37 12.30 2.12 -8.52
N PHE A 38 13.49 1.97 -7.94
CA PHE A 38 14.10 3.00 -7.11
C PHE A 38 15.00 3.93 -7.95
N ASN A 39 15.01 5.23 -7.66
CA ASN A 39 15.83 6.25 -8.36
C ASN A 39 15.67 6.22 -9.88
N THR A 40 14.41 6.25 -10.36
CA THR A 40 14.08 6.17 -11.78
C THR A 40 13.41 7.46 -12.26
N THR A 41 13.63 7.81 -13.53
CA THR A 41 12.89 8.89 -14.22
C THR A 41 11.59 8.37 -14.83
N ARG A 42 11.37 7.05 -14.87
CA ARG A 42 10.13 6.46 -15.35
C ARG A 42 8.97 6.87 -14.45
N LYS A 43 7.86 7.26 -15.07
CA LYS A 43 6.58 7.41 -14.36
C LYS A 43 6.09 6.04 -13.92
N GLN A 44 5.69 5.92 -12.66
CA GLN A 44 5.20 4.68 -12.06
C GLN A 44 3.79 4.91 -11.53
N ASP A 45 2.87 4.00 -11.85
CA ASP A 45 1.44 4.16 -11.53
C ASP A 45 1.06 3.25 -10.35
N VAL A 46 0.54 3.85 -9.27
CA VAL A 46 0.14 3.17 -8.04
C VAL A 46 -1.36 3.30 -7.84
N LEU A 47 -2.04 2.17 -7.64
CA LEU A 47 -3.42 2.11 -7.15
C LEU A 47 -3.40 1.83 -5.66
N LEU A 48 -4.00 2.70 -4.85
CA LEU A 48 -4.23 2.48 -3.43
C LEU A 48 -5.74 2.35 -3.20
N ILE A 49 -6.18 1.20 -2.69
CA ILE A 49 -7.57 0.98 -2.32
C ILE A 49 -7.67 1.10 -0.80
N GLY A 50 -8.42 2.10 -0.34
CA GLY A 50 -8.46 2.57 1.05
C GLY A 50 -7.57 3.81 1.25
N LEU A 51 -8.17 4.97 1.51
CA LEU A 51 -7.44 6.22 1.72
C LEU A 51 -6.84 6.31 3.14
N GLY A 52 -7.62 5.88 4.14
CA GLY A 52 -7.27 6.04 5.55
C GLY A 52 -6.87 7.48 5.89
N GLY A 53 -5.74 7.65 6.57
CA GLY A 53 -5.19 8.97 6.90
C GLY A 53 -4.43 9.68 5.77
N GLY A 54 -4.41 9.13 4.56
CA GLY A 54 -3.69 9.71 3.42
C GLY A 54 -2.17 9.58 3.47
N ILE A 55 -1.62 8.80 4.43
CA ILE A 55 -0.18 8.75 4.72
C ILE A 55 0.62 8.13 3.56
N ILE A 56 0.17 6.98 3.05
CA ILE A 56 0.89 6.22 2.02
C ILE A 56 0.94 7.00 0.71
N ASN A 57 -0.20 7.50 0.24
CA ASN A 57 -0.28 8.28 -1.00
C ASN A 57 0.50 9.60 -0.91
N ASN A 58 0.41 10.32 0.21
CA ASN A 58 1.17 11.55 0.42
C ASN A 58 2.68 11.30 0.42
N TYR A 59 3.11 10.17 0.98
CA TYR A 59 4.52 9.81 0.98
C TYR A 59 5.02 9.51 -0.44
N PHE A 60 4.32 8.66 -1.20
CA PHE A 60 4.70 8.33 -2.57
C PHE A 60 4.84 9.56 -3.46
N THR A 61 3.92 10.53 -3.36
CA THR A 61 3.96 11.74 -4.20
C THR A 61 5.01 12.76 -3.76
N THR A 62 5.68 12.55 -2.62
CA THR A 62 6.76 13.40 -2.13
C THR A 62 8.13 12.72 -2.13
N LEU A 63 8.21 11.48 -2.60
CA LEU A 63 9.48 10.77 -2.74
C LEU A 63 10.40 11.49 -3.75
N PRO A 64 11.62 11.88 -3.36
CA PRO A 64 12.57 12.50 -4.28
C PRO A 64 13.06 11.48 -5.31
N ASN A 65 13.43 11.93 -6.51
CA ASN A 65 13.96 11.10 -7.60
C ASN A 65 13.02 9.97 -8.07
N HIS A 66 11.72 10.15 -7.88
CA HIS A 66 10.68 9.27 -8.38
C HIS A 66 9.55 10.10 -8.98
N THR A 67 8.93 9.60 -10.04
CA THR A 67 7.66 10.16 -10.55
C THR A 67 6.58 9.13 -10.32
N ILE A 68 5.89 9.20 -9.17
CA ILE A 68 4.84 8.24 -8.81
C ILE A 68 3.48 8.92 -8.92
N ALA A 69 2.63 8.39 -9.80
CA ALA A 69 1.24 8.78 -9.88
C ALA A 69 0.39 7.86 -9.01
N VAL A 70 -0.35 8.43 -8.08
CA VAL A 70 -1.18 7.68 -7.13
C VAL A 70 -2.65 7.94 -7.41
N THR A 71 -3.38 6.88 -7.74
CA THR A 71 -4.84 6.86 -7.73
C THR A 71 -5.29 6.20 -6.43
N VAL A 72 -5.97 6.95 -5.57
CA VAL A 72 -6.58 6.42 -4.36
C VAL A 72 -8.07 6.18 -4.61
N VAL A 73 -8.58 5.03 -4.20
CA VAL A 73 -10.00 4.69 -4.28
C VAL A 73 -10.53 4.48 -2.87
N ASP A 74 -11.55 5.24 -2.49
CA ASP A 74 -12.21 5.11 -1.20
C ASP A 74 -13.74 5.24 -1.38
N ILE A 75 -14.50 4.42 -0.69
CA ILE A 75 -15.96 4.41 -0.82
C ILE A 75 -16.61 5.60 -0.11
N ASP A 76 -15.95 6.15 0.92
CA ASP A 76 -16.52 7.19 1.77
C ASP A 76 -16.09 8.60 1.32
N PRO A 77 -17.01 9.43 0.77
CA PRO A 77 -16.71 10.82 0.40
C PRO A 77 -16.29 11.69 1.59
N VAL A 78 -16.60 11.30 2.83
CA VAL A 78 -16.11 11.98 4.04
C VAL A 78 -14.58 11.92 4.09
N MET A 79 -13.97 10.80 3.68
CA MET A 79 -12.52 10.60 3.75
C MET A 79 -11.78 11.55 2.80
N LYS A 80 -12.29 11.78 1.57
CA LYS A 80 -11.74 12.81 0.67
C LYS A 80 -11.82 14.21 1.29
N ARG A 81 -12.97 14.57 1.87
CA ARG A 81 -13.13 15.88 2.55
C ARG A 81 -12.14 16.04 3.72
N ILE A 82 -11.91 14.97 4.49
CA ILE A 82 -10.93 14.98 5.57
C ILE A 82 -9.51 15.17 5.02
N ALA A 83 -9.16 14.46 3.95
CA ALA A 83 -7.84 14.56 3.35
C ALA A 83 -7.55 15.97 2.82
N GLU A 84 -8.50 16.58 2.11
CA GLU A 84 -8.38 17.94 1.55
C GLU A 84 -8.21 19.00 2.63
N LYS A 85 -8.99 18.93 3.71
CA LYS A 85 -9.04 20.00 4.71
C LYS A 85 -8.08 19.80 5.90
N TRP A 86 -7.63 18.57 6.18
CA TRP A 86 -6.78 18.30 7.35
C TRP A 86 -5.47 17.56 7.03
N TYR A 87 -5.38 16.81 5.93
CA TYR A 87 -4.18 16.02 5.61
C TYR A 87 -3.39 16.53 4.40
N ASP A 88 -3.60 17.81 4.05
CA ASP A 88 -2.85 18.52 3.01
C ASP A 88 -2.83 17.79 1.66
N PHE A 89 -3.94 17.11 1.34
CA PHE A 89 -4.18 16.54 0.03
C PHE A 89 -4.58 17.64 -0.95
N HIS A 90 -3.92 17.66 -2.10
CA HIS A 90 -4.24 18.54 -3.21
C HIS A 90 -4.31 17.70 -4.48
N GLU A 91 -5.46 17.71 -5.14
CA GLU A 91 -5.66 16.94 -6.35
C GLU A 91 -4.73 17.44 -7.47
N SER A 92 -4.12 16.50 -8.20
CA SER A 92 -3.21 16.78 -9.31
C SER A 92 -3.27 15.68 -10.36
N ALA A 93 -2.57 15.88 -11.48
CA ALA A 93 -2.47 14.84 -12.52
C ALA A 93 -1.81 13.54 -12.01
N ASN A 94 -0.98 13.62 -10.97
CA ASN A 94 -0.27 12.48 -10.38
C ASN A 94 -0.82 12.09 -8.99
N HIS A 95 -1.91 12.71 -8.52
CA HIS A 95 -2.45 12.40 -7.21
C HIS A 95 -3.95 12.67 -7.18
N GLN A 96 -4.73 11.59 -7.22
CA GLN A 96 -6.19 11.66 -7.31
C GLN A 96 -6.84 10.80 -6.24
N ILE A 97 -8.00 11.25 -5.76
CA ILE A 97 -8.89 10.45 -4.90
C ILE A 97 -10.21 10.28 -5.64
N VAL A 98 -10.52 9.03 -5.97
CA VAL A 98 -11.75 8.58 -6.62
C VAL A 98 -12.70 8.05 -5.54
N ILE A 99 -13.91 8.60 -5.51
CA ILE A 99 -14.98 8.10 -4.64
C ILE A 99 -15.75 7.01 -5.38
N GLU A 100 -15.44 5.75 -5.11
CA GLU A 100 -16.04 4.58 -5.74
C GLU A 100 -15.85 3.36 -4.84
N ASP A 101 -16.70 2.35 -5.00
CA ASP A 101 -16.44 1.01 -4.49
C ASP A 101 -15.16 0.42 -5.14
N GLY A 102 -14.21 -0.01 -4.30
CA GLY A 102 -12.92 -0.50 -4.77
C GLY A 102 -13.00 -1.75 -5.65
N VAL A 103 -13.94 -2.65 -5.37
CA VAL A 103 -14.17 -3.87 -6.15
C VAL A 103 -14.72 -3.52 -7.53
N ARG A 104 -15.69 -2.62 -7.60
CA ARG A 104 -16.22 -2.09 -8.86
C ARG A 104 -15.12 -1.38 -9.66
N PHE A 105 -14.31 -0.56 -8.99
CA PHE A 105 -13.22 0.17 -9.63
C PHE A 105 -12.24 -0.78 -10.33
N VAL A 106 -11.75 -1.84 -9.66
CA VAL A 106 -10.80 -2.78 -10.29
C VAL A 106 -11.43 -3.55 -11.44
N ARG A 107 -12.71 -3.96 -11.33
CA ARG A 107 -13.43 -4.62 -12.43
C ARG A 107 -13.56 -3.72 -13.65
N ASP A 108 -13.89 -2.44 -13.46
CA ASP A 108 -14.06 -1.49 -14.56
C ASP A 108 -12.70 -1.05 -15.15
N ALA A 109 -11.66 -0.93 -14.32
CA ALA A 109 -10.29 -0.73 -14.77
C ALA A 109 -9.79 -1.90 -15.62
N ALA A 110 -10.10 -3.15 -15.24
CA ALA A 110 -9.76 -4.35 -15.99
C ALA A 110 -10.40 -4.34 -17.39
N LYS A 111 -11.69 -4.00 -17.50
CA LYS A 111 -12.40 -3.87 -18.78
C LYS A 111 -11.78 -2.79 -19.69
N LYS A 112 -11.25 -1.72 -19.08
CA LYS A 112 -10.59 -0.62 -19.79
C LYS A 112 -9.13 -0.91 -20.15
N GLY A 113 -8.57 -2.04 -19.69
CA GLY A 113 -7.16 -2.39 -19.89
C GLY A 113 -6.18 -1.47 -19.15
N VAL A 114 -6.62 -0.80 -18.08
CA VAL A 114 -5.76 0.05 -17.25
C VAL A 114 -4.76 -0.82 -16.51
N LYS A 115 -3.52 -0.34 -16.38
CA LYS A 115 -2.43 -1.03 -15.70
C LYS A 115 -1.81 -0.17 -14.59
N TYR A 116 -1.47 -0.82 -13.49
CA TYR A 116 -0.76 -0.25 -12.36
C TYR A 116 0.49 -1.06 -12.07
N ASP A 117 1.58 -0.37 -11.74
CA ASP A 117 2.82 -0.99 -11.31
C ASP A 117 2.69 -1.60 -9.92
N ALA A 118 2.05 -0.89 -8.98
CA ALA A 118 1.73 -1.43 -7.67
C ALA A 118 0.26 -1.23 -7.34
N ILE A 119 -0.36 -2.26 -6.75
CA ILE A 119 -1.68 -2.17 -6.14
C ILE A 119 -1.49 -2.36 -4.65
N LEU A 120 -1.92 -1.40 -3.84
CA LEU A 120 -1.93 -1.48 -2.39
C LEU A 120 -3.36 -1.64 -1.92
N LEU A 121 -3.66 -2.77 -1.28
CA LEU A 121 -4.97 -3.07 -0.73
C LEU A 121 -4.95 -2.83 0.79
N ASP A 122 -5.53 -1.72 1.23
CA ASP A 122 -5.63 -1.30 2.64
C ASP A 122 -7.10 -1.04 3.02
N VAL A 123 -7.95 -2.04 2.76
CA VAL A 123 -9.39 -1.99 3.06
C VAL A 123 -9.70 -2.99 4.16
N CYS A 124 -10.39 -2.54 5.20
CA CYS A 124 -10.67 -3.34 6.38
C CYS A 124 -12.12 -3.21 6.81
N TYR A 125 -12.64 -4.24 7.48
CA TYR A 125 -13.86 -4.10 8.26
C TYR A 125 -13.64 -3.14 9.44
N ASN A 126 -14.64 -2.32 9.76
CA ASN A 126 -14.64 -1.43 10.92
C ASN A 126 -15.16 -2.10 12.20
N VAL A 127 -15.30 -3.42 12.19
CA VAL A 127 -15.75 -4.25 13.31
C VAL A 127 -14.79 -5.41 13.55
N PRO A 128 -14.58 -5.85 14.80
CA PRO A 128 -13.73 -7.01 15.08
C PRO A 128 -14.21 -8.28 14.37
N ARG A 129 -13.33 -8.90 13.59
CA ARG A 129 -13.54 -10.18 12.89
C ARG A 129 -12.23 -10.97 12.85
N SER A 130 -12.32 -12.26 12.56
CA SER A 130 -11.17 -13.17 12.41
C SER A 130 -10.18 -12.66 11.37
N MET A 131 -10.68 -12.33 10.17
CA MET A 131 -9.98 -11.53 9.17
C MET A 131 -10.64 -10.15 9.10
N MET A 132 -9.86 -9.13 9.44
CA MET A 132 -10.29 -7.74 9.41
C MET A 132 -9.85 -7.05 8.13
N CYS A 133 -8.65 -7.35 7.63
CA CYS A 133 -8.13 -6.84 6.36
C CYS A 133 -7.49 -8.00 5.57
N PRO A 134 -7.74 -8.09 4.26
CA PRO A 134 -8.72 -7.31 3.51
C PRO A 134 -10.17 -7.71 3.86
N ILE A 135 -11.15 -7.05 3.27
CA ILE A 135 -12.54 -7.50 3.30
C ILE A 135 -12.77 -8.70 2.36
N ASP A 136 -13.77 -9.52 2.66
CA ASP A 136 -14.06 -10.80 1.99
C ASP A 136 -14.25 -10.64 0.46
N GLU A 137 -14.79 -9.51 0.02
CA GLU A 137 -15.07 -9.21 -1.38
C GLU A 137 -13.80 -9.19 -2.25
N PHE A 138 -12.66 -8.76 -1.70
CA PHE A 138 -11.37 -8.77 -2.41
C PHE A 138 -10.72 -10.15 -2.50
N LEU A 139 -11.26 -11.14 -1.79
CA LEU A 139 -10.79 -12.53 -1.82
C LEU A 139 -11.56 -13.40 -2.81
N SER A 140 -12.60 -12.85 -3.45
CA SER A 140 -13.33 -13.57 -4.48
C SER A 140 -12.48 -13.75 -5.75
N ASP A 141 -12.57 -14.94 -6.37
CA ASP A 141 -11.76 -15.31 -7.53
C ASP A 141 -11.86 -14.29 -8.67
N ASP A 142 -13.07 -13.79 -8.95
CA ASP A 142 -13.28 -12.83 -10.04
C ASP A 142 -12.63 -11.45 -9.76
N VAL A 143 -12.55 -11.06 -8.48
CA VAL A 143 -11.88 -9.81 -8.08
C VAL A 143 -10.36 -9.99 -8.09
N ILE A 144 -9.87 -11.16 -7.67
CA ILE A 144 -8.44 -11.52 -7.79
C ILE A 144 -8.02 -11.53 -9.26
N GLU A 145 -8.84 -12.10 -10.15
CA GLU A 145 -8.63 -12.07 -11.61
C GLU A 145 -8.64 -10.63 -12.15
N ALA A 146 -9.55 -9.78 -11.69
CA ALA A 146 -9.58 -8.36 -12.07
C ALA A 146 -8.32 -7.62 -11.59
N MET A 147 -7.87 -7.84 -10.34
CA MET A 147 -6.64 -7.27 -9.80
C MET A 147 -5.41 -7.72 -10.61
N LYS A 148 -5.33 -9.01 -10.95
CA LYS A 148 -4.30 -9.54 -11.86
C LYS A 148 -4.35 -8.85 -13.23
N ALA A 149 -5.55 -8.67 -13.79
CA ALA A 149 -5.73 -8.02 -15.08
C ALA A 149 -5.33 -6.54 -15.08
N VAL A 150 -5.40 -5.84 -13.95
CA VAL A 150 -4.93 -4.43 -13.82
C VAL A 150 -3.51 -4.29 -13.29
N THR A 151 -2.85 -5.38 -12.90
CA THR A 151 -1.43 -5.37 -12.52
C THR A 151 -0.55 -5.39 -13.79
N SER A 152 0.52 -4.58 -13.80
CA SER A 152 1.49 -4.55 -14.90
C SER A 152 2.35 -5.83 -14.91
N GLU A 153 3.11 -6.06 -15.99
CA GLU A 153 3.89 -7.29 -16.18
C GLU A 153 4.91 -7.56 -15.05
N ASN A 154 5.53 -6.50 -14.52
CA ASN A 154 6.44 -6.57 -13.38
C ASN A 154 5.79 -6.09 -12.07
N GLY A 155 4.47 -5.87 -12.10
CA GLY A 155 3.74 -5.28 -11.00
C GLY A 155 3.47 -6.27 -9.87
N ALA A 156 3.01 -5.74 -8.75
CA ALA A 156 2.67 -6.53 -7.58
C ALA A 156 1.46 -5.98 -6.84
N VAL A 157 0.74 -6.88 -6.18
CA VAL A 157 -0.32 -6.54 -5.23
C VAL A 157 0.23 -6.69 -3.81
N ILE A 158 0.21 -5.60 -3.05
CA ILE A 158 0.66 -5.52 -1.66
C ILE A 158 -0.58 -5.37 -0.78
N VAL A 159 -0.83 -6.33 0.10
CA VAL A 159 -2.04 -6.36 0.92
C VAL A 159 -1.70 -6.12 2.38
N ASN A 160 -2.46 -5.23 3.03
CA ASN A 160 -2.48 -5.14 4.48
C ASN A 160 -3.33 -6.29 5.04
N ILE A 161 -2.70 -7.15 5.85
CA ILE A 161 -3.37 -8.29 6.46
C ILE A 161 -3.48 -8.06 7.95
N ILE A 162 -4.71 -8.05 8.46
CA ILE A 162 -4.99 -7.96 9.90
C ILE A 162 -5.92 -9.10 10.26
N THR A 163 -5.43 -9.99 11.11
CA THR A 163 -6.19 -11.11 11.67
C THR A 163 -6.14 -11.10 13.19
N THR A 164 -7.03 -11.85 13.83
CA THR A 164 -6.89 -12.16 15.26
C THR A 164 -5.71 -13.11 15.49
N ARG A 165 -5.08 -13.03 16.66
CA ARG A 165 -3.88 -13.83 16.99
C ARG A 165 -4.09 -15.35 16.88
N ASP A 166 -5.32 -15.81 17.05
CA ASP A 166 -5.71 -17.21 16.98
C ASP A 166 -6.16 -17.67 15.59
N ARG A 167 -6.04 -16.80 14.57
CA ARG A 167 -6.45 -17.04 13.18
C ARG A 167 -5.38 -16.60 12.19
N THR A 168 -4.11 -16.90 12.49
CA THR A 168 -2.99 -16.61 11.58
C THR A 168 -3.04 -17.47 10.31
N ASP A 169 -3.67 -18.64 10.36
CA ASP A 169 -3.93 -19.50 9.20
C ASP A 169 -4.79 -18.81 8.12
N GLU A 170 -5.64 -17.85 8.52
CA GLU A 170 -6.39 -17.03 7.58
C GLU A 170 -5.46 -16.12 6.76
N ALA A 171 -4.32 -15.69 7.32
CA ALA A 171 -3.31 -14.94 6.58
C ALA A 171 -2.59 -15.82 5.53
N ASP A 172 -2.42 -17.12 5.80
CA ASP A 172 -1.79 -18.06 4.85
C ASP A 172 -2.68 -18.33 3.62
N ARG A 173 -3.99 -18.08 3.73
CA ARG A 173 -4.92 -18.16 2.59
C ARG A 173 -4.76 -16.99 1.62
N MET A 174 -4.04 -15.94 1.99
CA MET A 174 -3.73 -14.83 1.11
C MET A 174 -2.50 -15.14 0.26
N LEU A 175 -2.69 -15.16 -1.05
CA LEU A 175 -1.61 -15.29 -2.02
C LEU A 175 -0.97 -13.91 -2.22
N PHE A 176 0.32 -13.77 -1.88
CA PHE A 176 1.13 -12.67 -2.41
C PHE A 176 1.35 -12.90 -3.91
N CYS A 177 0.91 -11.96 -4.74
CA CYS A 177 0.95 -12.09 -6.19
C CYS A 177 1.88 -11.02 -6.77
N SER A 178 3.08 -11.44 -7.15
CA SER A 178 3.89 -10.73 -8.14
C SER A 178 3.53 -11.24 -9.53
N ALA A 179 3.37 -10.33 -10.50
CA ALA A 179 3.19 -10.71 -11.89
C ALA A 179 4.49 -11.28 -12.51
N LYS A 180 5.65 -10.96 -11.90
CA LYS A 180 6.95 -11.46 -12.33
C LYS A 180 7.13 -12.94 -11.95
N GLU A 181 7.51 -13.74 -12.94
CA GLU A 181 7.74 -15.18 -12.77
C GLU A 181 8.80 -15.45 -11.68
N LYS A 182 8.55 -16.45 -10.81
CA LYS A 182 9.44 -16.88 -9.71
C LYS A 182 9.85 -15.76 -8.74
N ASN A 183 9.02 -14.72 -8.60
CA ASN A 183 9.26 -13.61 -7.69
C ASN A 183 8.44 -13.75 -6.39
N SER A 184 8.18 -14.98 -5.96
CA SER A 184 7.58 -15.28 -4.67
C SER A 184 8.66 -15.37 -3.58
N TRP A 185 8.26 -15.25 -2.32
CA TRP A 185 9.19 -15.46 -1.20
C TRP A 185 9.76 -16.89 -1.17
N LEU A 186 8.97 -17.88 -1.59
CA LEU A 186 9.40 -19.28 -1.62
C LEU A 186 10.43 -19.55 -2.72
N ASP A 187 10.32 -18.85 -3.85
CA ASP A 187 11.20 -19.03 -5.00
C ASP A 187 12.47 -18.15 -4.95
N ASN A 188 12.39 -16.97 -4.32
CA ASN A 188 13.44 -15.95 -4.43
C ASN A 188 13.71 -15.18 -3.12
N ARG A 189 13.69 -15.90 -1.99
CA ARG A 189 13.84 -15.34 -0.64
C ARG A 189 15.02 -14.40 -0.47
N ASP A 190 16.22 -14.86 -0.84
CA ASP A 190 17.46 -14.13 -0.53
C ASP A 190 17.57 -12.83 -1.32
N GLU A 191 17.19 -12.83 -2.59
CA GLU A 191 17.14 -11.60 -3.40
C GLU A 191 16.10 -10.63 -2.83
N LEU A 192 14.88 -11.08 -2.55
CA LEU A 192 13.81 -10.25 -2.00
C LEU A 192 14.19 -9.66 -0.64
N TYR A 193 14.83 -10.46 0.22
CA TYR A 193 15.32 -9.98 1.51
C TYR A 193 16.42 -8.93 1.35
N ASN A 194 17.40 -9.15 0.47
CA ASN A 194 18.46 -8.17 0.20
C ASN A 194 17.89 -6.86 -0.35
N ARG A 195 16.89 -6.94 -1.23
CA ARG A 195 16.17 -5.76 -1.74
C ARG A 195 15.39 -5.06 -0.63
N TYR A 196 14.73 -5.80 0.26
CA TYR A 196 14.05 -5.25 1.43
C TYR A 196 15.03 -4.45 2.32
N ILE A 197 16.19 -5.01 2.65
CA ILE A 197 17.22 -4.31 3.44
C ILE A 197 17.67 -3.02 2.74
N ALA A 198 17.98 -3.11 1.43
CA ALA A 198 18.45 -1.96 0.66
C ALA A 198 17.41 -0.83 0.59
N VAL A 199 16.14 -1.19 0.35
CA VAL A 199 15.03 -0.23 0.29
C VAL A 199 14.73 0.38 1.67
N ASP A 200 14.68 -0.42 2.74
CA ASP A 200 14.47 0.09 4.11
C ASP A 200 15.55 1.11 4.49
N ALA A 201 16.81 0.82 4.14
CA ALA A 201 17.93 1.73 4.35
C ALA A 201 17.79 3.01 3.50
N ALA A 202 17.46 2.88 2.21
CA ALA A 202 17.34 4.01 1.30
C ALA A 202 16.17 4.95 1.66
N LEU A 203 15.05 4.40 2.15
CA LEU A 203 13.90 5.17 2.62
C LEU A 203 14.06 5.69 4.06
N GLY A 204 15.08 5.23 4.80
CA GLY A 204 15.34 5.63 6.18
C GLY A 204 14.27 5.17 7.18
N PHE A 205 13.57 4.07 6.88
CA PHE A 205 12.43 3.59 7.67
C PHE A 205 12.82 2.80 8.91
N GLN A 206 14.04 2.27 8.96
CA GLN A 206 14.61 1.57 10.12
C GLN A 206 13.77 0.38 10.59
N LEU A 207 13.07 -0.30 9.68
CA LEU A 207 12.27 -1.49 9.98
C LEU A 207 13.16 -2.65 10.46
N THR A 208 14.34 -2.77 9.87
CA THR A 208 15.35 -3.79 10.19
C THR A 208 16.06 -3.59 11.53
N LEU A 209 16.12 -2.35 12.02
CA LEU A 209 16.82 -2.01 13.27
C LEU A 209 15.94 -2.23 14.51
N ARG A 210 14.61 -2.26 14.34
CA ARG A 210 13.66 -2.33 15.46
C ARG A 210 13.31 -3.75 15.92
N LYS A 211 13.54 -4.75 15.06
CA LYS A 211 13.47 -6.17 15.43
C LYS A 211 14.71 -6.86 14.88
N LYS A 212 15.51 -7.49 15.75
CA LYS A 212 16.39 -8.57 15.30
C LYS A 212 15.47 -9.65 14.72
N PHE A 213 15.34 -9.70 13.40
CA PHE A 213 14.75 -10.84 12.73
C PHE A 213 15.64 -12.06 13.05
N ILE A 214 15.12 -13.00 13.83
CA ILE A 214 15.78 -14.29 14.08
C ILE A 214 15.14 -15.27 13.09
N PRO A 215 15.88 -15.80 12.11
CA PRO A 215 15.31 -16.63 11.03
C PRO A 215 14.59 -17.92 11.47
N ASN A 216 14.62 -18.28 12.74
CA ASN A 216 14.10 -19.54 13.27
C ASN A 216 12.64 -19.48 13.74
N ASP A 217 11.96 -18.33 13.65
CA ASP A 217 10.57 -18.17 14.13
C ASP A 217 9.51 -18.70 13.13
N LEU A 218 9.92 -19.51 12.14
CA LEU A 218 9.05 -20.13 11.13
C LEU A 218 9.36 -21.63 10.92
N LEU A 219 9.87 -22.30 11.96
CA LEU A 219 9.97 -23.76 12.02
C LEU A 219 9.09 -24.31 13.14
#